data_AF-A0A660MCP6-F1
#
_entry.id   AF-A0A660MCP6-F1
#
_cell.length_a   1.000
_cell.length_b   1.000
_cell.length_c   1.000
_cell.angle_alpha   90.00
_cell.angle_beta   90.00
_cell.angle_gamma   90.00
#
_symmetry.space_group_name_H-M   'P 1'
#
loop_
_entity.id
_entity.type
_entity.pdbx_description
1 polymer ?
#
loop_
_entity_poly.entity_id
_entity_poly.type
_entity_poly.pdbx_seq_one_letter_code
_entity_poly.pdbx_strand_id
1 'polypeptide(L)'
;MNTHWTREARYTALNADSRERYEALCAQAAASPWRQRYHVQPPAGLLNDPNGFCHDGREYHLFYQWFPLGPVHGLKYWQHLTSADLVHYQTRGIGIAPDTKWDSHGAYSGSALADGDGLLIAYTGNHRTAAWERIPY
;
A
#
# COMPACT_ATOMS: atom_id res chain seq x y z
N MET A 1 3.51 -6.78 -26.14
CA MET A 1 2.67 -6.36 -25.00
C MET A 1 2.73 -4.83 -24.96
N ASN A 2 1.60 -4.16 -25.17
CA ASN A 2 1.56 -2.70 -25.24
C ASN A 2 1.53 -2.16 -23.80
N THR A 3 2.70 -1.82 -23.24
CA THR A 3 2.95 -1.54 -21.82
C THR A 3 2.61 -0.12 -21.36
N HIS A 4 1.69 0.57 -22.03
CA HIS A 4 1.38 1.96 -21.70
C HIS A 4 0.24 2.05 -20.69
N TRP A 5 0.61 2.11 -19.40
CA TRP A 5 -0.32 2.48 -18.33
C TRP A 5 -0.64 3.97 -18.41
N THR A 6 -1.90 4.30 -18.68
CA THR A 6 -2.36 5.69 -18.64
C THR A 6 -2.32 6.22 -17.22
N ARG A 7 -2.26 7.55 -17.09
CA ARG A 7 -2.36 8.22 -15.79
C ARG A 7 -3.66 7.84 -15.08
N GLU A 8 -4.78 7.86 -15.79
CA GLU A 8 -6.09 7.46 -15.26
C GLU A 8 -6.06 6.03 -14.70
N ALA A 9 -5.49 5.06 -15.44
CA ALA A 9 -5.36 3.69 -14.98
C ALA A 9 -4.47 3.55 -13.73
N ARG A 10 -3.41 4.37 -13.61
CA ARG A 10 -2.53 4.40 -12.43
C ARG A 10 -3.20 5.03 -11.21
N TYR A 11 -4.16 5.92 -11.42
CA TYR A 11 -4.86 6.64 -10.34
C TYR A 11 -6.29 6.12 -10.11
N THR A 12 -6.63 4.94 -10.63
CA THR A 12 -7.87 4.24 -10.29
C THR A 12 -7.81 3.75 -8.84
N ALA A 13 -8.83 4.08 -8.05
CA ALA A 13 -8.95 3.63 -6.67
C ALA A 13 -9.42 2.18 -6.57
N LEU A 14 -9.01 1.48 -5.51
CA LEU A 14 -9.60 0.20 -5.12
C LEU A 14 -10.99 0.45 -4.50
N ASN A 15 -12.05 0.01 -5.19
CA ASN A 15 -13.44 0.18 -4.79
C ASN A 15 -14.29 -0.98 -5.35
N ALA A 16 -15.63 -0.85 -5.33
CA ALA A 16 -16.53 -1.87 -5.87
C ALA A 16 -16.30 -2.14 -7.37
N ASP A 17 -16.11 -1.08 -8.17
CA ASP A 17 -15.95 -1.19 -9.63
C ASP A 17 -14.62 -1.82 -10.04
N SER A 18 -13.56 -1.65 -9.23
CA SER A 18 -12.25 -2.24 -9.48
C SER A 18 -12.01 -3.57 -8.74
N ARG A 19 -12.99 -4.07 -7.98
CA ARG A 19 -12.88 -5.29 -7.17
C ARG A 19 -12.60 -6.53 -8.01
N GLU A 20 -13.37 -6.75 -9.06
CA GLU A 20 -13.21 -7.92 -9.94
C GLU A 20 -11.80 -7.98 -10.53
N ARG A 21 -11.29 -6.84 -10.99
CA ARG A 21 -9.92 -6.71 -11.49
C ARG A 21 -8.89 -7.06 -10.41
N TYR A 22 -9.07 -6.55 -9.20
CA TYR A 22 -8.17 -6.85 -8.08
C TYR A 22 -8.15 -8.35 -7.74
N GLU A 23 -9.32 -9.00 -7.73
CA GLU A 23 -9.45 -10.43 -7.47
C GLU A 23 -8.79 -11.27 -8.57
N ALA A 24 -8.96 -10.90 -9.83
CA ALA A 24 -8.28 -11.54 -10.96
C ALA A 24 -6.74 -11.43 -10.84
N LEU A 25 -6.23 -10.26 -10.44
CA LEU A 25 -4.79 -10.06 -10.21
C LEU A 25 -4.29 -10.87 -9.02
N CYS A 26 -5.09 -11.04 -7.96
CA CYS A 26 -4.76 -11.92 -6.83
C CYS A 26 -4.63 -13.37 -7.27
N ALA A 27 -5.59 -13.87 -8.05
CA ALA A 27 -5.55 -15.23 -8.59
C ALA A 27 -4.32 -15.43 -9.48
N GLN A 28 -4.04 -14.47 -10.37
CA GLN A 28 -2.85 -14.51 -11.24
C GLN A 28 -1.55 -14.53 -10.42
N ALA A 29 -1.43 -13.65 -9.42
CA ALA A 29 -0.25 -13.59 -8.58
C ALA A 29 -0.08 -14.87 -7.76
N ALA A 30 -1.17 -15.47 -7.25
CA ALA A 30 -1.13 -16.71 -6.47
C ALA A 30 -0.65 -17.91 -7.31
N ALA A 31 -1.00 -17.94 -8.61
CA ALA A 31 -0.58 -18.97 -9.55
C ALA A 31 0.85 -18.77 -10.09
N SER A 32 1.53 -17.67 -9.76
CA SER A 32 2.87 -17.37 -10.27
C SER A 32 3.91 -18.36 -9.75
N PRO A 33 4.76 -18.96 -10.62
CA PRO A 33 5.87 -19.80 -10.18
C PRO A 33 6.93 -19.02 -9.38
N TRP A 34 6.93 -17.69 -9.47
CA TRP A 34 7.83 -16.79 -8.73
C TRP A 34 7.21 -16.24 -7.44
N ARG A 35 6.02 -16.72 -7.06
CA ARG A 35 5.37 -16.34 -5.80
C ARG A 35 6.24 -16.74 -4.62
N GLN A 36 6.57 -15.77 -3.77
CA GLN A 36 7.41 -16.02 -2.60
C GLN A 36 6.63 -16.86 -1.57
N ARG A 37 7.35 -17.59 -0.71
CA ARG A 37 6.73 -18.39 0.37
C ARG A 37 7.13 -17.95 1.78
N TYR A 38 8.22 -17.19 1.88
CA TYR A 38 8.85 -16.83 3.16
C TYR A 38 9.20 -15.35 3.30
N HIS A 39 8.85 -14.53 2.29
CA HIS A 39 9.06 -13.08 2.31
C HIS A 39 7.75 -12.35 2.17
N VAL A 40 7.68 -11.15 2.75
CA VAL A 40 6.56 -10.22 2.57
C VAL A 40 6.36 -9.93 1.08
N GLN A 41 5.12 -10.04 0.62
CA GLN A 41 4.67 -9.72 -0.72
C GLN A 41 3.17 -9.38 -0.67
N PRO A 42 2.63 -8.57 -1.60
CA PRO A 42 1.21 -8.27 -1.61
C PRO A 42 0.40 -9.44 -2.19
N PRO A 43 -0.92 -9.51 -1.92
CA PRO A 43 -1.80 -10.46 -2.61
C PRO A 43 -1.74 -10.32 -4.13
N ALA A 44 -1.62 -9.08 -4.62
CA ALA A 44 -1.47 -8.68 -6.01
C ALA A 44 -0.85 -7.28 -6.12
N GLY A 45 -0.49 -6.89 -7.35
CA GLY A 45 -0.06 -5.54 -7.68
C GLY A 45 1.40 -5.25 -7.33
N LEU A 46 1.72 -3.97 -7.12
CA LEU A 46 3.08 -3.52 -6.82
C LEU A 46 3.23 -3.19 -5.34
N LEU A 47 4.23 -3.80 -4.71
CA LEU A 47 4.76 -3.43 -3.40
C LEU A 47 6.06 -2.64 -3.61
N ASN A 48 6.28 -1.59 -2.82
CA ASN A 48 7.56 -0.88 -2.76
C ASN A 48 8.00 -0.62 -1.31
N ASP A 49 8.22 0.64 -0.93
CA ASP A 49 8.90 1.05 0.29
C ASP A 49 8.26 0.43 1.55
N PRO A 50 9.06 -0.13 2.47
CA PRO A 50 8.59 -0.41 3.82
C PRO A 50 8.30 0.91 4.54
N ASN A 51 7.27 0.93 5.37
CA ASN A 51 6.83 2.09 6.13
C ASN A 51 6.44 1.70 7.54
N GLY A 52 6.41 2.68 8.44
CA GLY A 52 5.82 2.52 9.76
C GLY A 52 6.38 1.34 10.57
N PHE A 53 7.62 0.94 10.33
CA PHE A 53 8.20 -0.23 10.98
C PHE A 53 8.53 0.11 12.44
N CYS A 54 7.83 -0.52 13.39
CA CYS A 54 8.01 -0.29 14.82
C CYS A 54 7.59 -1.51 15.64
N HIS A 55 7.80 -1.46 16.95
CA HIS A 55 7.30 -2.43 17.92
C HIS A 55 6.53 -1.68 18.99
N ASP A 56 5.31 -2.11 19.31
CA ASP A 56 4.41 -1.42 20.26
C ASP A 56 4.55 -1.89 21.71
N GLY A 57 5.44 -2.86 21.96
CA GLY A 57 5.61 -3.53 23.25
C GLY A 57 4.98 -4.92 23.29
N ARG A 58 4.19 -5.30 22.27
CA ARG A 58 3.52 -6.60 22.14
C ARG A 58 3.87 -7.29 20.83
N GLU A 59 3.84 -6.58 19.72
CA GLU A 59 4.16 -7.12 18.40
C GLU A 59 4.89 -6.10 17.51
N TYR A 60 5.54 -6.59 16.46
CA TYR A 60 6.11 -5.76 15.41
C TYR A 60 5.03 -5.35 14.42
N HIS A 61 5.00 -4.08 14.05
CA HIS A 61 4.15 -3.54 13.00
C HIS A 61 5.02 -3.20 11.81
N LEU A 62 4.61 -3.62 10.61
CA LEU A 62 5.24 -3.27 9.35
C LEU A 62 4.17 -2.84 8.37
N PHE A 63 4.34 -1.68 7.77
CA PHE A 63 3.54 -1.24 6.63
C PHE A 63 4.38 -1.30 5.37
N TYR A 64 3.74 -1.31 4.20
CA TYR A 64 4.42 -1.11 2.93
C TYR A 64 3.54 -0.32 1.97
N GLN A 65 4.16 0.50 1.10
CA GLN A 65 3.43 1.14 0.02
C GLN A 65 2.96 0.11 -1.01
N TRP A 66 1.72 0.25 -1.44
CA TRP A 66 1.04 -0.72 -2.28
C TRP A 66 0.17 -0.06 -3.34
N PHE A 67 0.23 -0.58 -4.57
CA PHE A 67 -0.77 -0.33 -5.60
C PHE A 67 -1.44 -1.66 -5.99
N PRO A 68 -2.73 -1.89 -5.65
CA PRO A 68 -3.41 -3.17 -5.86
C PRO A 68 -3.65 -3.54 -7.32
N LEU A 69 -3.84 -2.54 -8.19
CA LEU A 69 -4.45 -2.75 -9.50
C LEU A 69 -3.44 -2.97 -10.63
N GLY A 70 -2.15 -3.14 -10.33
CA GLY A 70 -1.15 -3.49 -11.33
C GLY A 70 0.31 -3.45 -10.86
N PRO A 71 1.24 -3.95 -11.68
CA PRO A 71 2.68 -3.99 -11.37
C PRO A 71 3.38 -2.67 -11.73
N VAL A 72 2.77 -1.52 -11.42
CA VAL A 72 3.32 -0.18 -11.71
C VAL A 72 3.12 0.77 -10.53
N HIS A 73 3.83 1.90 -10.54
CA HIS A 73 3.60 2.96 -9.55
C HIS A 73 2.25 3.65 -9.82
N GLY A 74 1.23 3.26 -9.07
CA GLY A 74 -0.10 3.87 -9.09
C GLY A 74 -0.45 4.63 -7.81
N LEU A 75 -1.75 4.77 -7.55
CA LEU A 75 -2.32 5.35 -6.35
C LEU A 75 -1.89 4.53 -5.11
N LYS A 76 -1.13 5.16 -4.21
CA LYS A 76 -0.47 4.46 -3.11
C LYS A 76 -1.36 4.32 -1.89
N TYR A 77 -1.52 3.08 -1.46
CA TYR A 77 -2.07 2.65 -0.17
C TYR A 77 -0.92 2.20 0.73
N TRP A 78 -1.17 2.11 2.03
CA TRP A 78 -0.33 1.31 2.93
C TRP A 78 -1.09 0.05 3.34
N GLN A 79 -0.50 -1.12 3.07
CA GLN A 79 -0.96 -2.36 3.71
C GLN A 79 -0.29 -2.49 5.07
N HIS A 80 -1.02 -2.96 6.07
CA HIS A 80 -0.51 -3.21 7.42
C HIS A 80 -0.31 -4.71 7.67
N LEU A 81 0.85 -5.05 8.21
CA LEU A 81 1.23 -6.36 8.71
C LEU A 81 1.64 -6.25 10.17
N THR A 82 1.39 -7.32 10.94
CA THR A 82 2.02 -7.48 12.26
C THR A 82 2.69 -8.85 12.39
N SER A 83 3.65 -8.95 13.31
CA SER A 83 4.36 -10.20 13.59
C SER A 83 4.89 -10.21 15.02
N ALA A 84 4.86 -11.37 15.68
CA ALA A 84 5.49 -11.55 16.98
C ALA A 84 7.00 -11.86 16.89
N ASP A 85 7.49 -12.27 15.72
CA ASP A 85 8.84 -12.85 15.57
C ASP A 85 9.62 -12.37 14.33
N LEU A 86 9.10 -11.39 13.59
CA LEU A 86 9.67 -10.85 12.35
C LEU A 86 9.78 -11.85 11.19
N VAL A 87 9.17 -13.03 11.30
CA VAL A 87 9.18 -14.07 10.27
C VAL A 87 7.75 -14.38 9.83
N HIS A 88 6.85 -14.61 10.77
CA HIS A 88 5.46 -14.95 10.53
C HIS A 88 4.60 -13.68 10.60
N TYR A 89 4.33 -13.10 9.45
CA TYR A 89 3.49 -11.90 9.34
C TYR A 89 2.01 -12.24 9.15
N GLN A 90 1.15 -11.55 9.88
CA GLN A 90 -0.30 -11.56 9.71
C GLN A 90 -0.73 -10.26 9.04
N THR A 91 -1.59 -10.34 8.02
CA THR A 91 -2.13 -9.12 7.42
C THR A 91 -3.26 -8.54 8.27
N ARG A 92 -3.25 -7.23 8.47
CA ARG A 92 -4.30 -6.47 9.13
C ARG A 92 -5.18 -5.67 8.15
N GLY A 93 -4.92 -5.81 6.84
CA GLY A 93 -5.65 -5.09 5.81
C GLY A 93 -5.00 -3.76 5.43
N ILE A 94 -5.80 -2.88 4.83
CA ILE A 94 -5.37 -1.53 4.45
C ILE A 94 -5.23 -0.71 5.73
N GLY A 95 -4.00 -0.27 6.03
CA GLY A 95 -3.72 0.62 7.16
C GLY A 95 -3.98 2.09 6.83
N ILE A 96 -3.60 2.53 5.63
CA ILE A 96 -3.85 3.89 5.14
C ILE A 96 -4.34 3.83 3.69
N ALA A 97 -5.51 4.41 3.44
CA ALA A 97 -6.02 4.65 2.11
C ALA A 97 -5.81 6.13 1.72
N PRO A 98 -5.54 6.44 0.44
CA PRO A 98 -5.51 7.81 -0.05
C PRO A 98 -6.93 8.32 -0.27
N ASP A 99 -7.64 8.61 0.82
CA ASP A 99 -9.08 8.92 0.83
C ASP A 99 -9.42 10.34 1.29
N THR A 100 -8.39 11.18 1.50
CA THR A 100 -8.56 12.58 1.86
C THR A 100 -8.08 13.51 0.73
N LYS A 101 -8.36 14.80 0.88
CA LYS A 101 -7.81 15.80 -0.05
C LYS A 101 -6.28 15.87 0.01
N TRP A 102 -5.69 15.66 1.19
CA TRP A 102 -4.27 15.87 1.47
C TRP A 102 -3.38 14.75 0.91
N ASP A 103 -3.97 13.59 0.63
CA ASP A 103 -3.31 12.42 0.05
C ASP A 103 -4.05 11.90 -1.19
N SER A 104 -4.84 12.76 -1.84
CA SER A 104 -5.66 12.45 -3.03
C SER A 104 -4.93 11.72 -4.16
N HIS A 105 -3.60 11.83 -4.24
CA HIS A 105 -2.77 11.16 -5.25
C HIS A 105 -1.77 10.18 -4.62
N GLY A 106 -2.03 9.71 -3.40
CA GLY A 106 -1.34 8.62 -2.73
C GLY A 106 -0.89 8.97 -1.31
N ALA A 107 -1.03 8.00 -0.41
CA ALA A 107 -0.35 8.00 0.88
C ALA A 107 1.10 7.56 0.65
N TYR A 108 2.02 8.53 0.58
CA TYR A 108 3.44 8.27 0.34
C TYR A 108 4.14 7.80 1.62
N SER A 109 5.47 7.62 1.56
CA SER A 109 6.24 6.95 2.59
C SER A 109 6.27 7.74 3.90
N GLY A 110 6.58 7.04 4.98
CA GLY A 110 6.51 7.56 6.33
C GLY A 110 6.96 6.57 7.40
N SER A 111 6.92 7.03 8.64
CA SER A 111 7.38 6.33 9.83
C SER A 111 6.26 6.22 10.86
N ALA A 112 6.43 5.30 11.80
CA ALA A 112 5.51 5.12 12.91
C ALA A 112 6.32 5.04 14.21
N LEU A 113 5.70 5.53 15.28
CA LEU A 113 6.20 5.44 16.64
C LEU A 113 5.09 4.85 17.51
N ALA A 114 5.43 3.93 18.41
CA ALA A 114 4.50 3.50 19.43
C ALA A 114 4.25 4.66 20.40
N ASP A 115 2.99 5.03 20.58
CA ASP A 115 2.57 6.15 21.43
C ASP A 115 1.32 5.77 22.21
N GLY A 116 1.47 5.63 23.54
CA GLY A 116 0.43 5.10 24.41
C GLY A 116 -0.03 3.70 24.01
N ASP A 117 -1.34 3.53 23.85
CA ASP A 117 -1.97 2.27 23.39
C ASP A 117 -2.08 2.18 21.86
N GLY A 118 -1.44 3.09 21.11
CA GLY A 118 -1.56 3.18 19.66
C GLY A 118 -0.25 3.47 18.94
N LEU A 119 -0.37 3.77 17.65
CA LEU A 119 0.75 4.19 16.81
C LEU A 119 0.54 5.63 16.35
N LEU A 120 1.52 6.49 16.61
CA LEU A 120 1.64 7.77 15.91
C LEU A 120 2.26 7.51 14.54
N ILE A 121 1.54 7.82 13.47
CA ILE A 121 2.01 7.64 12.09
C ILE A 121 2.21 9.00 11.43
N ALA A 122 3.42 9.24 10.93
CA ALA A 122 3.76 10.40 10.13
C ALA A 122 4.11 9.94 8.71
N TYR A 123 3.41 10.48 7.71
CA TYR A 123 3.60 10.12 6.30
C TYR A 123 3.39 11.33 5.39
N THR A 124 3.86 11.21 4.15
CA THR A 124 3.68 12.28 3.16
C THR A 124 2.35 12.09 2.42
N GLY A 125 1.42 13.04 2.57
CA GLY A 125 0.24 13.11 1.70
C GLY A 125 0.63 13.65 0.32
N ASN A 126 0.47 12.86 -0.74
CA ASN A 126 0.68 13.35 -2.10
C ASN A 126 -0.58 14.03 -2.61
N HIS A 127 -0.70 15.34 -2.39
CA HIS A 127 -1.81 16.13 -2.91
C HIS A 127 -1.47 16.70 -4.28
N ARG A 128 -2.43 16.61 -5.23
CA ARG A 128 -2.40 17.39 -6.47
C ARG A 128 -3.74 18.06 -6.78
N THR A 129 -3.66 19.19 -7.48
CA THR A 129 -4.82 19.89 -8.05
C THR A 129 -5.39 19.15 -9.27
N ALA A 130 -6.55 19.59 -9.76
CA ALA A 130 -7.11 19.10 -11.02
C ALA A 130 -6.19 19.35 -12.23
N ALA A 131 -5.35 20.39 -12.19
CA ALA A 131 -4.31 20.68 -13.18
C ALA A 131 -3.02 19.83 -12.98
N TRP A 132 -3.03 18.89 -12.04
CA TRP A 132 -1.92 18.00 -11.69
C TRP A 132 -0.71 18.67 -11.04
N GLU A 133 -0.88 19.87 -10.50
CA GLU A 133 0.17 20.56 -9.74
C GLU A 133 0.24 19.98 -8.34
N ARG A 134 1.45 19.77 -7.80
CA ARG A 134 1.64 19.27 -6.44
C ARG A 134 1.50 20.42 -5.44
N ILE A 135 0.73 20.20 -4.38
CA ILE A 135 0.62 21.15 -3.27
C ILE A 135 1.45 20.61 -2.09
N PRO A 136 2.52 21.30 -1.67
CA PRO A 136 3.26 20.98 -0.45
C PRO A 136 2.52 21.52 0.79
N TYR A 137 2.70 20.84 1.93
CA TYR A 137 2.21 21.22 3.25
C TYR A 137 3.35 21.27 4.25
#